data_AF-A0A379WN12-F1
#
_entry.id   AF-A0A379WN12-F1
#
_cell.length_a   1.000
_cell.length_b   1.000
_cell.length_c   1.000
_cell.angle_alpha   90.00
_cell.angle_beta   90.00
_cell.angle_gamma   90.00
#
_symmetry.space_group_name_H-M   'P 1'
#
loop_
_entity.id
_entity.type
_entity.pdbx_description
1 polymer ?
#
loop_
_entity_poly.entity_id
_entity_poly.type
_entity_poly.pdbx_seq_one_letter_code
_entity_poly.pdbx_strand_id
1 'polypeptide(L)'
;MDRIVSAAESLREFRQGELSIACLPVFSQSFLPPLLPPFLARYPDVSLNIVPQESPLLEEWLSAQRHDLGLTETFMPRQEQPVPSY
;
A
#
# COMPACT_ATOMS: atom_id res chain seq x y z
N MET A 1 -11.21 -21.29 6.93
CA MET A 1 -11.92 -20.05 6.50
C MET A 1 -11.84 -19.03 7.65
N ASP A 2 -10.64 -18.89 8.26
CA ASP A 2 -10.50 -18.39 9.64
C ASP A 2 -9.68 -17.10 9.75
N ARG A 3 -8.95 -16.73 8.70
CA ARG A 3 -8.06 -15.55 8.70
C ARG A 3 -8.82 -14.22 8.58
N ILE A 4 -9.95 -14.23 7.86
CA ILE A 4 -10.75 -13.02 7.57
C ILE A 4 -11.52 -12.58 8.81
N VAL A 5 -11.98 -13.52 9.64
CA VAL A 5 -12.70 -13.22 10.89
C VAL A 5 -11.78 -12.56 11.91
N SER A 6 -10.52 -13.01 12.02
CA SER A 6 -9.54 -12.41 12.92
C SER A 6 -9.19 -10.97 12.56
N ALA A 7 -9.13 -10.63 11.26
CA ALA A 7 -8.87 -9.25 10.82
C ALA A 7 -10.04 -8.30 11.13
N ALA A 8 -11.28 -8.81 11.06
CA ALA A 8 -12.48 -8.05 11.40
C ALA A 8 -12.62 -7.79 12.91
N GLU A 9 -12.11 -8.69 13.77
CA GLU A 9 -12.10 -8.48 15.22
C GLU A 9 -11.05 -7.45 15.67
N SER A 10 -9.89 -7.39 15.00
CA SER A 10 -8.87 -6.36 15.24
C SER A 10 -9.37 -4.94 14.93
N LEU A 11 -10.36 -4.79 14.04
CA LEU A 11 -11.00 -3.50 13.70
C LEU A 11 -11.84 -2.93 14.87
N ARG A 12 -12.22 -3.77 15.85
CA ARG A 12 -13.07 -3.38 16.99
C ARG A 12 -12.27 -2.80 18.16
N GLU A 13 -10.96 -3.00 18.20
CA GLU A 13 -10.10 -2.53 19.27
C GLU A 13 -9.22 -1.39 18.79
N PHE A 14 -9.73 -0.18 18.98
CA PHE A 14 -9.06 1.09 18.77
C PHE A 14 -7.77 1.19 19.63
N ARG A 15 -6.69 0.52 19.22
CA ARG A 15 -5.42 0.46 19.97
C ARG A 15 -4.23 0.63 19.02
N GLN A 16 -3.67 1.84 19.06
CA GLN A 16 -2.28 2.24 18.77
C GLN A 16 -1.73 2.05 17.33
N GLY A 17 -2.02 3.04 16.48
CA GLY A 17 -1.34 3.29 15.20
C GLY A 17 -2.03 2.63 14.00
N GLU A 18 -2.62 3.45 13.13
CA GLU A 18 -3.12 3.00 11.82
C GLU A 18 -2.04 3.22 10.77
N LEU A 19 -1.79 2.21 9.93
CA LEU A 19 -1.03 2.33 8.70
C LEU A 19 -1.99 2.18 7.52
N SER A 20 -2.17 3.25 6.77
CA SER A 20 -3.03 3.33 5.60
C SER A 20 -2.21 3.32 4.31
N ILE A 21 -2.51 2.38 3.41
CA ILE A 21 -1.80 2.18 2.15
C ILE A 21 -2.78 2.28 0.98
N ALA A 22 -2.57 3.24 0.08
CA ALA A 22 -3.24 3.25 -1.21
C ALA A 22 -2.34 2.57 -2.26
N CYS A 23 -2.90 1.67 -3.07
CA CYS A 23 -2.11 0.93 -4.06
C CYS A 23 -2.90 0.56 -5.30
N LEU A 24 -2.23 0.31 -6.42
CA LEU A 24 -2.86 -0.32 -7.58
C LEU A 24 -3.43 -1.71 -7.20
N PRO A 25 -4.55 -2.16 -7.78
CA PRO A 25 -5.20 -3.41 -7.38
C PRO A 25 -4.33 -4.65 -7.49
N VAL A 26 -3.38 -4.68 -8.45
CA VAL A 26 -2.43 -5.81 -8.59
C VAL A 26 -1.59 -6.02 -7.33
N PHE A 27 -1.24 -4.95 -6.61
CA PHE A 27 -0.43 -5.03 -5.40
C PHE A 27 -1.20 -5.60 -4.22
N SER A 28 -2.47 -5.22 -4.03
CA SER A 28 -3.29 -5.76 -2.95
C SER A 28 -3.64 -7.24 -3.16
N GLN A 29 -3.71 -7.69 -4.42
CA GLN A 29 -4.06 -9.06 -4.77
C GLN A 29 -2.89 -10.05 -4.69
N SER A 30 -1.67 -9.61 -5.05
CA SER A 30 -0.56 -10.54 -5.27
C SER A 30 0.74 -10.18 -4.53
N PHE A 31 1.01 -8.89 -4.31
CA PHE A 31 2.28 -8.43 -3.76
C PHE A 31 2.24 -8.28 -2.23
N LEU A 32 1.21 -7.60 -1.71
CA LEU A 32 1.05 -7.34 -0.28
C LEU A 32 0.71 -8.61 0.53
N PRO A 33 -0.20 -9.51 0.11
CA PRO A 33 -0.62 -10.65 0.91
C PRO A 33 0.50 -11.52 1.50
N PRO A 34 1.58 -11.89 0.78
CA PRO A 34 2.68 -12.65 1.37
C PRO A 34 3.53 -11.85 2.38
N LEU A 35 3.52 -10.52 2.32
CA LEU A 35 4.32 -9.64 3.19
C LEU A 35 3.60 -9.30 4.51
N LEU A 36 2.27 -9.34 4.54
CA LEU A 36 1.50 -8.96 5.74
C LEU A 36 1.72 -9.89 6.94
N PRO A 37 1.75 -11.24 6.81
CA PRO A 37 1.90 -12.11 7.98
C PRO A 37 3.15 -11.85 8.83
N PRO A 38 4.38 -11.76 8.26
CA PRO A 38 5.55 -11.44 9.07
C PRO A 38 5.53 -10.00 9.60
N PHE A 39 4.91 -9.06 8.88
CA PHE A 39 4.75 -7.67 9.34
C PHE A 39 3.83 -7.58 10.57
N LEU A 40 2.63 -8.17 10.50
CA LEU A 40 1.67 -8.19 11.61
C LEU A 40 2.17 -9.01 12.80
N ALA A 41 2.97 -10.06 12.56
CA ALA A 41 3.64 -10.79 13.65
C ALA A 41 4.69 -9.93 14.37
N ARG A 42 5.32 -8.97 13.68
CA ARG A 42 6.29 -8.03 14.26
C ARG A 42 5.62 -6.84 14.94
N TYR A 43 4.50 -6.37 14.40
CA TYR A 43 3.74 -5.22 14.88
C TYR A 43 2.28 -5.62 15.15
N PRO A 44 2.03 -6.44 16.18
CA PRO A 44 0.70 -7.00 16.44
C PRO A 44 -0.35 -5.95 16.81
N ASP A 45 0.08 -4.80 17.30
CA ASP A 45 -0.79 -3.70 17.71
C ASP A 45 -1.10 -2.71 16.57
N VAL A 46 -0.48 -2.86 15.39
CA VAL A 46 -0.74 -1.97 14.24
C VAL A 46 -2.02 -2.38 13.52
N SER A 47 -2.92 -1.42 13.33
CA SER A 47 -4.06 -1.58 12.42
C SER A 47 -3.61 -1.26 10.99
N LEU A 48 -3.91 -2.15 10.05
CA LEU A 48 -3.53 -1.99 8.65
C LEU A 48 -4.76 -1.78 7.77
N ASN A 49 -4.80 -0.68 7.04
CA ASN A 49 -5.81 -0.38 6.04
C ASN A 49 -5.18 -0.36 4.64
N ILE A 50 -5.66 -1.20 3.73
CA ILE A 50 -5.18 -1.26 2.35
C ILE A 50 -6.34 -0.89 1.43
N VAL A 51 -6.17 0.20 0.70
CA VAL A 51 -7.17 0.73 -0.23
C VAL A 51 -6.67 0.52 -1.66
N PRO A 52 -7.13 -0.53 -2.36
CA PRO A 52 -6.83 -0.71 -3.78
C PRO A 52 -7.55 0.35 -4.60
N GLN A 53 -6.81 1.07 -5.45
CA GLN A 53 -7.32 2.14 -6.28
C GLN A 53 -6.53 2.28 -7.58
N GLU A 54 -7.23 2.54 -8.69
CA GLU A 54 -6.64 2.79 -10.00
C GLU A 54 -6.29 4.28 -10.20
N SER A 55 -5.38 4.56 -11.13
CA SER A 55 -5.17 5.92 -11.66
C SER A 55 -6.42 6.44 -12.39
N PRO A 56 -6.70 7.76 -12.36
CA PRO A 56 -5.91 8.84 -11.77
C PRO A 56 -6.18 9.08 -10.27
N LEU A 57 -7.25 8.51 -9.71
CA LEU A 57 -7.69 8.80 -8.34
C LEU A 57 -6.64 8.38 -7.28
N LEU A 58 -5.88 7.32 -7.55
CA LEU A 58 -4.75 6.94 -6.72
C LEU A 58 -3.75 8.11 -6.61
N GLU A 59 -3.34 8.69 -7.74
CA GLU A 59 -2.38 9.80 -7.78
C GLU A 59 -2.91 11.03 -7.04
N GLU A 60 -4.20 11.31 -7.15
CA GLU A 60 -4.86 12.38 -6.40
C GLU A 60 -4.79 12.13 -4.89
N TRP A 61 -5.09 10.90 -4.44
CA TRP A 61 -5.04 10.56 -3.02
C TRP A 61 -3.63 10.59 -2.44
N LEU A 62 -2.63 10.20 -3.23
CA LEU A 62 -1.23 10.28 -2.85
C LEU A 62 -0.76 11.74 -2.78
N SER A 63 -1.13 12.54 -3.78
CA SER A 63 -0.82 13.98 -3.81
C SER A 63 -1.45 14.72 -2.62
N ALA A 64 -2.66 14.31 -2.23
CA ALA A 64 -3.39 14.86 -1.09
C ALA A 64 -2.96 14.27 0.27
N GLN A 65 -1.96 13.38 0.31
CA GLN A 65 -1.46 12.72 1.54
C GLN A 65 -2.59 12.07 2.37
N ARG A 66 -3.60 11.51 1.70
CA ARG A 66 -4.75 10.86 2.37
C ARG A 66 -4.41 9.50 2.98
N HIS A 67 -3.24 8.95 2.64
CA HIS A 67 -2.72 7.67 3.08
C HIS A 67 -1.24 7.84 3.45
N ASP A 68 -0.73 6.98 4.31
CA ASP A 68 0.67 7.05 4.76
C ASP A 68 1.63 6.60 3.66
N LEU A 69 1.21 5.62 2.85
CA LEU A 69 2.02 5.04 1.78
C LEU A 69 1.23 4.88 0.48
N GLY A 70 1.94 5.04 -0.64
CA GLY A 70 1.44 4.83 -1.99
C GLY A 70 2.26 3.80 -2.75
N LEU A 71 1.60 2.83 -3.39
CA LEU A 71 2.24 1.89 -4.32
C LEU A 71 1.66 2.05 -5.73
N THR A 72 2.48 2.57 -6.63
CA THR A 72 2.14 2.82 -8.04
C THR A 72 3.14 2.10 -8.94
N GLU A 73 2.70 1.76 -10.15
CA GLU A 73 3.61 1.31 -11.22
C GLU A 73 4.00 2.54 -12.04
N THR A 74 5.19 3.09 -11.78
CA THR A 74 5.71 4.18 -12.60
C THR A 74 6.62 3.61 -13.68
N PHE A 75 6.14 3.62 -14.93
CA PHE A 75 7.03 3.52 -16.08
C PHE A 75 7.77 4.86 -16.21
N MET A 76 8.93 4.99 -15.56
CA MET A 76 9.89 6.03 -15.91
C MET A 76 10.58 5.56 -17.21
N PRO A 77 10.26 6.11 -18.40
CA PRO A 77 11.09 5.83 -19.56
C PRO A 77 12.51 6.24 -19.21
N ARG A 78 13.47 5.37 -19.50
CA ARG A 78 14.89 5.69 -19.36
C ARG A 78 15.11 6.99 -20.11
N GLN A 79 15.38 8.08 -19.38
CA GLN A 79 15.80 9.35 -19.97
C GLN A 79 17.03 9.01 -20.80
N GLU A 80 16.90 8.99 -22.13
CA GLU A 80 18.04 8.97 -23.04
C GLU A 80 18.83 10.23 -22.72
N GLN A 81 19.90 10.08 -21.94
CA GLN A 81 20.84 11.17 -21.68
C GLN A 81 21.32 11.67 -23.05
N PRO A 82 21.15 12.96 -23.38
CA PRO A 82 21.65 13.47 -24.65
C PRO A 82 23.15 13.25 -24.70
N VAL A 83 23.62 12.50 -25.71
CA VAL A 83 25.05 12.30 -25.96
C VAL A 83 25.66 13.69 -26.20
N PRO A 84 26.67 14.13 -25.43
CA PRO A 84 27.31 15.41 -25.70
C PRO A 84 28.01 15.34 -27.06
N SER A 85 27.64 16.23 -27.97
CA SER A 85 28.41 16.47 -29.20
C SER A 85 29.70 17.19 -28.81
N TYR A 86 30.85 16.52 -28.96
CA TYR A 86 32.16 17.15 -28.96
C TYR A 86 32.53 17.66 -30.36
#